data_AF-A0A522RPU7-F1
#
_entry.id   AF-A0A522RPU7-F1
#
_cell.length_a   1.000
_cell.length_b   1.000
_cell.length_c   1.000
_cell.angle_alpha   90.00
_cell.angle_beta   90.00
_cell.angle_gamma   90.00
#
_symmetry.space_group_name_H-M   'P 1'
#
loop_
_entity.id
_entity.type
_entity.pdbx_description
1 polymer ?
#
loop_
_entity_poly.entity_id
_entity_poly.type
_entity_poly.pdbx_seq_one_letter_code
_entity_poly.pdbx_strand_id
1 'polypeptide(L)'
;MPLQDDLLELAALDRRAVRAVMESNQKDLAAALHAYQKLRKSIRKHLLDQTYVSIASPEARSLAQKLTTGEGLPTDKILKQLDANKDLLDFSYDELDELGEELFSSWFSHYEYISGLAELRPLVIHGAVSEAVSRLVRQVKDCYAFQQYDAAYGLCRAVIEASVRDICVRRQLFPDLGENVILFEEFKWGELRRKVSSGDLSKRLQHLYADLCAVLHARKTVTKEEAREAFEETLQVVEQLYMTNGRSGPGKLNSTVSD
;
A
#
# COMPACT_ATOMS: atom_id res chain seq x y z
N MET A 1 15.76 4.18 -9.81
CA MET A 1 15.25 3.97 -8.45
C MET A 1 15.09 5.32 -7.73
N PRO A 2 14.32 6.28 -8.28
CA PRO A 2 14.24 7.62 -7.68
C PRO A 2 13.55 7.60 -6.31
N LEU A 3 12.44 6.86 -6.17
CA LEU A 3 11.65 6.88 -4.94
C LEU A 3 12.41 6.41 -3.69
N GLN A 4 13.29 5.40 -3.81
CA GLN A 4 14.08 4.96 -2.65
C GLN A 4 15.04 6.05 -2.18
N ASP A 5 15.69 6.72 -3.13
CA ASP A 5 16.64 7.78 -2.85
C ASP A 5 15.90 9.01 -2.28
N ASP A 6 14.74 9.36 -2.86
CA ASP A 6 13.85 10.41 -2.36
C ASP A 6 13.41 10.16 -0.91
N LEU A 7 13.04 8.92 -0.56
CA LEU A 7 12.66 8.54 0.80
C LEU A 7 13.82 8.72 1.79
N LEU A 8 15.04 8.34 1.39
CA LEU A 8 16.23 8.49 2.23
C LEU A 8 16.65 9.96 2.36
N GLU A 9 16.51 10.75 1.30
CA GLU A 9 16.70 12.19 1.33
C GLU A 9 15.67 12.87 2.23
N LEU A 10 14.41 12.44 2.19
CA LEU A 10 13.38 12.96 3.09
C LEU A 10 13.73 12.70 4.57
N ALA A 11 14.29 11.53 4.90
CA ALA A 11 14.78 11.25 6.25
C ALA A 11 16.00 12.09 6.63
N ALA A 12 16.88 12.42 5.67
CA ALA A 12 17.98 13.35 5.91
C ALA A 12 17.47 14.78 6.19
N LEU A 13 16.47 15.24 5.44
CA LEU A 13 15.80 16.53 5.65
C LEU A 13 15.07 16.58 7.00
N ASP A 14 14.40 15.49 7.40
CA ASP A 14 13.75 15.38 8.72
C ASP A 14 14.77 15.55 9.85
N ARG A 15 15.89 14.82 9.79
CA ARG A 15 16.98 14.96 10.77
C ARG A 15 17.57 16.37 10.80
N ARG A 16 17.68 17.04 9.65
CA ARG A 16 18.17 18.42 9.56
C ARG A 16 17.19 19.40 10.22
N ALA A 17 15.90 19.26 9.96
CA ALA A 17 14.88 20.10 10.57
C ALA A 17 14.85 19.94 12.09
N VAL A 18 14.86 18.69 12.60
CA VAL A 18 14.92 18.40 14.04
C VAL A 18 16.17 19.00 14.68
N ARG A 19 17.34 18.85 14.05
CA ARG A 19 18.58 19.46 14.53
C ARG A 19 18.50 20.99 14.59
N ALA A 20 17.97 21.62 13.55
CA ALA A 20 17.84 23.08 13.49
C ALA A 20 16.91 23.64 14.59
N VAL A 21 15.84 22.90 14.96
CA VAL A 21 15.02 23.23 16.13
C VAL A 21 15.84 23.15 17.42
N MET A 22 16.58 22.06 17.64
CA MET A 22 17.38 21.88 18.85
C MET A 22 18.47 22.95 19.00
N GLU A 23 19.05 23.40 17.89
CA GLU A 23 20.09 24.43 17.85
C GLU A 23 19.53 25.86 17.78
N SER A 24 18.20 26.03 17.76
CA SER A 24 17.53 27.33 17.60
C SER A 24 17.96 28.11 16.33
N ASN A 25 18.38 27.40 15.27
CA ASN A 25 18.83 27.99 14.02
C ASN A 25 17.65 28.18 13.06
N GLN A 26 17.03 29.36 13.13
CA GLN A 26 15.81 29.67 12.37
C GLN A 26 15.99 29.62 10.84
N LYS A 27 17.17 30.04 10.34
CA LYS A 27 17.43 30.07 8.89
C LYS A 27 17.53 28.67 8.31
N ASP A 28 18.27 27.79 8.99
CA ASP A 28 18.37 26.39 8.57
C ASP A 28 17.06 25.64 8.75
N LEU A 29 16.29 25.98 9.80
CA LEU A 29 14.97 25.40 10.02
C LEU A 29 14.02 25.71 8.86
N ALA A 30 13.88 26.99 8.49
CA ALA A 30 12.99 27.40 7.40
C ALA A 30 13.36 26.73 6.07
N ALA A 31 14.66 26.67 5.75
CA ALA A 31 15.15 26.01 4.54
C ALA A 31 14.88 24.49 4.56
N ALA A 32 15.11 23.82 5.69
CA ALA A 32 14.87 22.39 5.83
C ALA A 32 13.38 22.05 5.75
N LEU A 33 12.50 22.82 6.40
CA LEU A 33 11.05 22.62 6.35
C LEU A 33 10.50 22.77 4.94
N HIS A 34 10.90 23.82 4.22
CA HIS A 34 10.46 24.04 2.84
C HIS A 34 10.91 22.90 1.91
N ALA A 35 12.18 22.48 2.00
CA ALA A 35 12.70 21.36 1.22
C ALA A 35 11.96 20.05 1.56
N TYR A 36 11.73 19.81 2.85
CA TYR A 36 11.01 18.64 3.34
C TYR A 36 9.58 18.59 2.80
N GLN A 37 8.82 19.70 2.90
CA GLN A 37 7.45 19.78 2.39
C GLN A 37 7.39 19.52 0.87
N LYS A 38 8.28 20.15 0.10
CA LYS A 38 8.35 19.97 -1.35
C LYS A 38 8.64 18.51 -1.73
N LEU A 39 9.64 17.90 -1.10
CA LEU A 39 10.00 16.51 -1.39
C LEU A 39 8.90 15.53 -0.95
N ARG A 40 8.32 15.74 0.23
CA ARG A 40 7.19 14.94 0.73
C ARG A 40 6.02 14.98 -0.25
N LYS A 41 5.66 16.17 -0.75
CA LYS A 41 4.59 16.35 -1.73
C LYS A 41 4.88 15.61 -3.03
N SER A 42 6.12 15.71 -3.53
CA SER A 42 6.56 14.97 -4.71
C SER A 42 6.43 13.46 -4.53
N ILE A 43 6.89 12.93 -3.38
CA ILE A 43 6.76 11.51 -3.03
C ILE A 43 5.27 11.11 -3.00
N ARG A 44 4.41 11.89 -2.33
CA ARG A 44 2.96 11.61 -2.27
C ARG A 44 2.31 11.59 -3.64
N LYS A 45 2.60 12.56 -4.51
CA LYS A 45 2.12 12.58 -5.91
C LYS A 45 2.58 11.33 -6.65
N HIS A 46 3.83 10.92 -6.47
CA HIS A 46 4.35 9.70 -7.09
C HIS A 46 3.66 8.43 -6.59
N LEU A 47 3.28 8.37 -5.31
CA LEU A 47 2.62 7.22 -4.69
C LEU A 47 1.11 7.13 -5.02
N LEU A 48 0.48 8.24 -5.40
CA LEU A 48 -0.97 8.34 -5.63
C LEU A 48 -1.45 7.32 -6.67
N ASP A 49 -0.76 7.23 -7.81
CA ASP A 49 -1.16 6.36 -8.93
C ASP A 49 -0.59 4.93 -8.79
N GLN A 50 0.24 4.68 -7.79
CA GLN A 50 0.87 3.39 -7.58
C GLN A 50 -0.10 2.45 -6.88
N THR A 51 -0.13 1.20 -7.36
CA THR A 51 -0.89 0.10 -6.74
C THR A 51 -0.02 -0.59 -5.70
N TYR A 52 1.24 -0.80 -6.04
CA TYR A 52 2.26 -1.29 -5.13
C TYR A 52 3.59 -0.60 -5.41
N VAL A 53 4.46 -0.61 -4.41
CA VAL A 53 5.82 -0.11 -4.50
C VAL A 53 6.77 -1.16 -3.97
N SER A 54 7.77 -1.51 -4.78
CA SER A 54 8.87 -2.38 -4.39
C SER A 54 10.04 -1.55 -3.87
N ILE A 55 10.36 -1.71 -2.59
CA ILE A 55 11.47 -0.99 -1.94
C ILE A 55 12.46 -2.00 -1.38
N ALA A 56 13.70 -1.95 -1.87
CA ALA A 56 14.75 -2.86 -1.43
C ALA A 56 15.25 -2.52 -0.02
N SER A 57 15.58 -1.26 0.23
CA SER A 57 16.07 -0.78 1.53
C SER A 57 15.01 -0.94 2.62
N PRO A 58 15.30 -1.66 3.73
CA PRO A 58 14.39 -1.76 4.87
C PRO A 58 14.05 -0.40 5.50
N GLU A 59 15.01 0.51 5.55
CA GLU A 59 14.83 1.86 6.09
C GLU A 59 13.86 2.66 5.22
N ALA A 60 14.11 2.72 3.90
CA ALA A 60 13.22 3.40 2.96
C ALA A 60 11.80 2.79 2.96
N ARG A 61 11.69 1.48 3.12
CA ARG A 61 10.38 0.81 3.22
C ARG A 61 9.61 1.24 4.47
N SER A 62 10.28 1.28 5.62
CA SER A 62 9.67 1.77 6.86
C SER A 62 9.24 3.24 6.73
N LEU A 63 10.05 4.07 6.07
CA LEU A 63 9.70 5.47 5.81
C LEU A 63 8.48 5.60 4.89
N ALA A 64 8.42 4.83 3.81
CA ALA A 64 7.26 4.79 2.92
C ALA A 64 5.99 4.41 3.71
N GLN A 65 6.05 3.35 4.51
CA GLN A 65 4.94 2.91 5.36
C GLN A 65 4.48 4.03 6.31
N LYS A 66 5.40 4.71 7.00
CA LYS A 66 5.08 5.83 7.91
C LYS A 66 4.40 7.00 7.21
N LEU A 67 4.89 7.35 6.02
CA LEU A 67 4.30 8.43 5.21
C LEU A 67 2.90 8.09 4.74
N THR A 68 2.67 6.82 4.37
CA THR A 68 1.41 6.36 3.79
C THR A 68 0.35 6.01 4.83
N THR A 69 0.74 5.59 6.04
CA THR A 69 -0.20 5.26 7.13
C THR A 69 -0.63 6.47 7.95
N GLY A 70 0.01 7.63 7.71
CA GLY A 70 -0.27 8.86 8.46
C GLY A 70 0.46 8.95 9.81
N GLU A 71 1.27 7.96 10.21
CA GLU A 71 2.15 8.07 11.39
C GLU A 71 3.06 9.31 11.26
N GLY A 72 3.55 9.55 10.04
CA GLY A 72 4.40 10.68 9.72
C GLY A 72 5.81 10.59 10.31
N LEU A 73 6.58 11.65 10.10
CA LEU A 73 7.92 11.85 10.66
C LEU A 73 7.90 12.95 11.74
N PRO A 74 8.93 13.04 12.61
CA PRO A 74 9.02 14.09 13.63
C PRO A 74 8.79 15.51 13.08
N THR A 75 9.30 15.81 11.89
CA THR A 75 9.11 17.10 11.21
C THR A 75 7.64 17.42 10.94
N ASP A 76 6.78 16.41 10.75
CA ASP A 76 5.34 16.63 10.58
C ASP A 76 4.70 17.21 11.85
N LYS A 77 5.22 16.86 13.03
CA LYS A 77 4.75 17.42 14.30
C LYS A 77 5.18 18.88 14.44
N ILE A 78 6.40 19.20 14.00
CA ILE A 78 6.91 20.58 13.96
C ILE A 78 6.03 21.43 13.03
N LEU A 79 5.73 20.94 11.83
CA LEU A 79 4.86 21.62 10.89
C LEU A 79 3.45 21.85 11.45
N LYS A 80 2.83 20.84 12.08
CA LYS A 80 1.51 20.98 12.73
C LYS A 80 1.50 22.06 13.83
N GLN A 81 2.60 22.22 14.56
CA GLN A 81 2.71 23.25 15.61
C GLN A 81 2.88 24.65 15.03
N LEU A 82 3.50 24.77 13.85
CA LEU A 82 3.67 26.04 13.15
C LEU A 82 2.39 26.46 12.39
N ASP A 83 1.66 25.49 11.85
CA ASP A 83 0.46 25.68 11.03
C ASP A 83 -0.82 25.19 11.73
N ALA A 84 -1.16 25.77 12.89
CA ALA A 84 -2.30 25.35 13.73
C ALA A 84 -3.70 25.42 13.06
N ASN A 85 -3.84 25.74 11.77
CA ASN A 85 -5.11 25.98 11.07
C ASN A 85 -5.23 25.39 9.66
N LYS A 86 -4.33 24.51 9.20
CA LYS A 86 -4.49 23.85 7.88
C LYS A 86 -4.60 22.34 8.02
N ASP A 87 -5.75 21.81 7.61
CA ASP A 87 -5.93 20.39 7.37
C ASP A 87 -4.86 19.91 6.38
N LEU A 88 -4.22 18.79 6.74
CA LEU A 88 -3.05 18.20 6.09
C LEU A 88 -3.36 17.49 4.76
N LEU A 89 -4.40 17.94 4.06
CA LEU A 89 -4.65 17.55 2.68
C LEU A 89 -3.78 18.45 1.79
N ASP A 90 -2.69 17.87 1.28
CA ASP A 90 -1.51 18.54 0.70
C ASP A 90 -1.67 19.01 -0.76
N PHE A 91 -2.88 18.92 -1.34
CA PHE A 91 -3.14 19.24 -2.74
C PHE A 91 -3.93 20.54 -2.87
N SER A 92 -3.50 21.46 -3.74
CA SER A 92 -4.27 22.66 -4.08
C SER A 92 -5.37 22.34 -5.10
N TYR A 93 -6.36 23.23 -5.23
CA TYR A 93 -7.42 23.10 -6.24
C TYR A 93 -6.85 22.93 -7.66
N ASP A 94 -5.90 23.77 -8.05
CA ASP A 94 -5.27 23.71 -9.38
C ASP A 94 -4.57 22.37 -9.65
N GLU A 95 -3.96 21.75 -8.62
CA GLU A 95 -3.30 20.45 -8.76
C GLU A 95 -4.28 19.29 -8.93
N LEU A 96 -5.48 19.43 -8.36
CA LEU A 96 -6.54 18.44 -8.46
C LEU A 96 -7.25 18.54 -9.81
N ASP A 97 -7.41 19.75 -10.36
CA ASP A 97 -7.92 19.97 -11.71
C ASP A 97 -6.95 19.44 -12.77
N GLU A 98 -5.65 19.69 -12.64
CA GLU A 98 -4.61 19.12 -13.53
C GLU A 98 -4.60 17.59 -13.54
N LEU A 99 -4.89 16.94 -12.41
CA LEU A 99 -4.96 15.48 -12.30
C LEU A 99 -6.27 14.90 -12.87
N GLY A 100 -7.29 15.74 -13.06
CA GLY A 100 -8.63 15.32 -13.45
C GLY A 100 -8.90 15.32 -14.96
N GLU A 101 -8.26 16.20 -15.73
CA GLU A 101 -8.83 16.74 -16.98
C GLU A 101 -9.17 15.79 -18.17
N GLU A 102 -9.09 14.46 -18.07
CA GLU A 102 -9.32 13.58 -19.23
C GLU A 102 -10.60 12.71 -19.25
N LEU A 103 -11.36 12.47 -18.17
CA LEU A 103 -12.43 11.43 -18.24
C LEU A 103 -13.74 11.56 -17.41
N PHE A 104 -13.96 12.54 -16.52
CA PHE A 104 -15.07 12.44 -15.53
C PHE A 104 -16.19 13.51 -15.57
N SER A 105 -16.18 14.46 -16.50
CA SER A 105 -16.93 15.73 -16.37
C SER A 105 -18.47 15.72 -16.44
N SER A 106 -19.18 14.59 -16.29
CA SER A 106 -20.67 14.63 -16.28
C SER A 106 -21.38 13.92 -15.13
N TRP A 107 -20.72 13.07 -14.34
CA TRP A 107 -21.42 12.31 -13.29
C TRP A 107 -20.64 12.06 -11.99
N PHE A 108 -19.33 12.36 -11.96
CA PHE A 108 -18.50 12.17 -10.77
C PHE A 108 -17.38 13.20 -10.73
N SER A 109 -17.10 13.80 -9.57
CA SER A 109 -16.09 14.86 -9.48
C SER A 109 -14.67 14.29 -9.53
N HIS A 110 -13.82 14.85 -10.39
CA HIS A 110 -12.38 14.52 -10.40
C HIS A 110 -11.73 14.74 -9.03
N TYR A 111 -12.16 15.79 -8.31
CA TYR A 111 -11.72 16.07 -6.95
C TYR A 111 -12.04 14.91 -6.01
N GLU A 112 -13.27 14.38 -6.06
CA GLU A 112 -13.71 13.28 -5.20
C GLU A 112 -12.93 11.99 -5.53
N TYR A 113 -12.66 11.75 -6.81
CA TYR A 113 -11.85 10.62 -7.26
C TYR A 113 -10.42 10.69 -6.73
N ILE A 114 -9.72 11.81 -6.97
CA ILE A 114 -8.34 11.99 -6.53
C ILE A 114 -8.24 12.00 -5.01
N SER A 115 -9.19 12.63 -4.31
CA SER A 115 -9.25 12.60 -2.85
C SER A 115 -9.43 11.18 -2.33
N GLY A 116 -10.33 10.40 -2.94
CA GLY A 116 -10.53 9.00 -2.59
C GLY A 116 -9.29 8.13 -2.84
N LEU A 117 -8.58 8.34 -3.94
CA LEU A 117 -7.30 7.68 -4.20
C LEU A 117 -6.22 8.07 -3.17
N ALA A 118 -6.17 9.34 -2.79
CA ALA A 118 -5.17 9.87 -1.84
C ALA A 118 -5.38 9.33 -0.42
N GLU A 119 -6.62 8.99 -0.05
CA GLU A 119 -6.94 8.35 1.22
C GLU A 119 -6.42 6.91 1.33
N LEU A 120 -6.24 6.22 0.19
CA LEU A 120 -5.78 4.85 0.15
C LEU A 120 -4.32 4.75 -0.28
N ARG A 121 -3.51 4.14 0.58
CA ARG A 121 -2.10 3.95 0.28
C ARG A 121 -1.83 2.80 -0.70
N PRO A 122 -0.68 2.84 -1.41
CA PRO A 122 -0.20 1.66 -2.13
C PRO A 122 0.25 0.54 -1.18
N LEU A 123 0.30 -0.68 -1.72
CA LEU A 123 0.95 -1.82 -1.08
C LEU A 123 2.47 -1.65 -1.07
N VAL A 124 3.13 -1.71 0.09
CA VAL A 124 4.58 -1.48 0.21
C VAL A 124 5.32 -2.78 0.56
N ILE A 125 6.03 -3.37 -0.40
CA ILE A 125 6.67 -4.68 -0.22
C ILE A 125 8.15 -4.71 -0.63
N HIS A 126 8.82 -5.81 -0.29
CA HIS A 126 10.11 -6.19 -0.86
C HIS A 126 9.90 -7.12 -2.06
N GLY A 127 10.34 -6.71 -3.24
CA GLY A 127 10.21 -7.51 -4.46
C GLY A 127 8.92 -7.22 -5.23
N ALA A 128 8.59 -8.08 -6.18
CA ALA A 128 7.38 -7.93 -7.00
C ALA A 128 6.18 -8.63 -6.36
N VAL A 129 4.95 -8.23 -6.69
CA VAL A 129 3.74 -9.06 -6.55
C VAL A 129 3.34 -9.62 -7.91
N SER A 130 2.51 -10.65 -7.95
CA SER A 130 1.87 -11.08 -9.20
C SER A 130 1.01 -9.96 -9.79
N GLU A 131 0.83 -9.99 -11.11
CA GLU A 131 -0.06 -9.04 -11.82
C GLU A 131 -1.48 -9.07 -11.26
N ALA A 132 -1.98 -10.26 -10.89
CA ALA A 132 -3.30 -10.43 -10.30
C ALA A 132 -3.45 -9.63 -8.99
N VAL A 133 -2.45 -9.69 -8.10
CA VAL A 133 -2.46 -8.94 -6.84
C VAL A 133 -2.39 -7.43 -7.11
N SER A 134 -1.49 -6.98 -8.00
CA SER A 134 -1.39 -5.57 -8.36
C SER A 134 -2.70 -5.02 -8.94
N ARG A 135 -3.33 -5.77 -9.85
CA ARG A 135 -4.62 -5.41 -10.45
C ARG A 135 -5.74 -5.35 -9.43
N LEU A 136 -5.82 -6.31 -8.50
CA LEU A 136 -6.85 -6.30 -7.47
C LEU A 136 -6.67 -5.12 -6.50
N VAL A 137 -5.43 -4.78 -6.12
CA VAL A 137 -5.17 -3.58 -5.30
C VAL A 137 -5.62 -2.32 -6.02
N ARG A 138 -5.36 -2.20 -7.34
CA ARG A 138 -5.88 -1.09 -8.15
C ARG A 138 -7.40 -1.03 -8.11
N GLN A 139 -8.07 -2.16 -8.34
CA GLN A 139 -9.52 -2.23 -8.36
C GLN A 139 -10.14 -1.84 -7.01
N VAL A 140 -9.52 -2.21 -5.88
CA VAL A 140 -9.99 -1.73 -4.57
C VAL A 140 -9.89 -0.21 -4.50
N LYS A 141 -8.76 0.38 -4.91
CA LYS A 141 -8.56 1.84 -4.93
C LYS A 141 -9.60 2.54 -5.81
N ASP A 142 -9.82 2.03 -7.02
CA ASP A 142 -10.81 2.57 -7.95
C ASP A 142 -12.22 2.48 -7.34
N CYS A 143 -12.64 1.31 -6.85
CA CYS A 143 -13.95 1.15 -6.22
C CYS A 143 -14.13 2.11 -5.05
N TYR A 144 -13.13 2.29 -4.20
CA TYR A 144 -13.19 3.23 -3.09
C TYR A 144 -13.31 4.68 -3.57
N ALA A 145 -12.48 5.07 -4.54
CA ALA A 145 -12.50 6.40 -5.12
C ALA A 145 -13.83 6.71 -5.82
N PHE A 146 -14.50 5.71 -6.39
CA PHE A 146 -15.86 5.78 -6.94
C PHE A 146 -16.97 5.60 -5.88
N GLN A 147 -16.64 5.62 -4.59
CA GLN A 147 -17.58 5.48 -3.47
C GLN A 147 -18.36 4.14 -3.46
N GLN A 148 -17.84 3.11 -4.13
CA GLN A 148 -18.36 1.74 -4.13
C GLN A 148 -17.79 0.95 -2.95
N TYR A 149 -18.09 1.38 -1.72
CA TYR A 149 -17.45 0.89 -0.50
C TYR A 149 -17.67 -0.61 -0.26
N ASP A 150 -18.87 -1.14 -0.55
CA ASP A 150 -19.16 -2.58 -0.46
C ASP A 150 -18.27 -3.39 -1.42
N ALA A 151 -18.05 -2.88 -2.64
CA ALA A 151 -17.20 -3.53 -3.63
C ALA A 151 -15.72 -3.46 -3.23
N ALA A 152 -15.24 -2.30 -2.77
CA ALA A 152 -13.88 -2.13 -2.24
C ALA A 152 -13.61 -3.10 -1.08
N TYR A 153 -14.57 -3.22 -0.16
CA TYR A 153 -14.52 -4.16 0.97
C TYR A 153 -14.48 -5.61 0.49
N GLY A 154 -15.38 -6.00 -0.43
CA GLY A 154 -15.39 -7.35 -0.99
C GLY A 154 -14.08 -7.71 -1.72
N LEU A 155 -13.51 -6.78 -2.48
CA LEU A 155 -12.27 -6.97 -3.21
C LEU A 155 -11.04 -7.13 -2.30
N CYS A 156 -11.06 -6.60 -1.07
CA CYS A 156 -10.01 -6.86 -0.09
C CYS A 156 -9.81 -8.36 0.16
N ARG A 157 -10.89 -9.16 0.13
CA ARG A 157 -10.81 -10.62 0.25
C ARG A 157 -10.09 -11.23 -0.96
N ALA A 158 -10.40 -10.76 -2.16
CA ALA A 158 -9.74 -11.22 -3.37
C ALA A 158 -8.24 -10.89 -3.35
N VAL A 159 -7.85 -9.70 -2.86
CA VAL A 159 -6.43 -9.33 -2.68
C VAL A 159 -5.72 -10.32 -1.75
N ILE A 160 -6.35 -10.69 -0.63
CA ILE A 160 -5.83 -11.69 0.31
C ILE A 160 -5.65 -13.05 -0.37
N GLU A 161 -6.69 -13.55 -1.04
CA GLU A 161 -6.65 -14.87 -1.70
C GLU A 161 -5.59 -14.91 -2.79
N ALA A 162 -5.52 -13.88 -3.64
CA ALA A 162 -4.52 -13.77 -4.69
C ALA A 162 -3.09 -13.69 -4.11
N SER A 163 -2.89 -12.98 -3.01
CA SER A 163 -1.58 -12.87 -2.37
C SER A 163 -1.12 -14.19 -1.75
N VAL A 164 -2.04 -14.92 -1.10
CA VAL A 164 -1.74 -16.26 -0.58
C VAL A 164 -1.39 -17.22 -1.71
N ARG A 165 -2.13 -17.20 -2.83
CA ARG A 165 -1.83 -18.03 -4.01
C ARG A 165 -0.48 -17.67 -4.61
N ASP A 166 -0.20 -16.38 -4.82
CA ASP A 166 1.09 -15.91 -5.35
C ASP A 166 2.27 -16.42 -4.51
N ILE A 167 2.16 -16.31 -3.17
CA ILE A 167 3.18 -16.82 -2.25
C ILE A 167 3.33 -18.34 -2.38
N CYS A 168 2.22 -19.10 -2.40
CA CYS A 168 2.26 -20.55 -2.56
C CYS A 168 2.99 -20.99 -3.84
N VAL A 169 2.70 -20.33 -4.96
CA VAL A 169 3.37 -20.59 -6.27
C VAL A 169 4.86 -20.30 -6.16
N ARG A 170 5.23 -19.10 -5.72
CA ARG A 170 6.64 -18.67 -5.65
C ARG A 170 7.49 -19.52 -4.73
N ARG A 171 6.89 -20.02 -3.67
CA ARG A 171 7.54 -20.86 -2.66
C ARG A 171 7.48 -22.34 -2.99
N GLN A 172 6.85 -22.73 -4.10
CA GLN A 172 6.66 -24.12 -4.51
C GLN A 172 6.11 -24.98 -3.35
N LEU A 173 5.18 -24.43 -2.56
CA LEU A 173 4.66 -25.12 -1.35
C LEU A 173 3.83 -26.36 -1.66
N PHE A 174 3.53 -26.56 -2.94
CA PHE A 174 2.81 -27.67 -3.53
C PHE A 174 3.60 -28.16 -4.76
N PRO A 175 4.68 -28.92 -4.54
CA PRO A 175 5.61 -29.34 -5.61
C PRO A 175 4.96 -30.28 -6.64
N ASP A 176 3.87 -30.96 -6.27
CA ASP A 176 3.11 -31.84 -7.17
C ASP A 176 2.33 -31.07 -8.25
N LEU A 177 2.33 -29.73 -8.19
CA LEU A 177 1.73 -28.85 -9.23
C LEU A 177 2.63 -28.65 -10.46
N GLY A 178 3.73 -29.42 -10.56
CA GLY A 178 4.87 -29.18 -11.45
C GLY A 178 4.59 -28.97 -12.94
N GLU A 179 3.40 -29.28 -13.46
CA GLU A 179 3.07 -29.07 -14.88
C GLU A 179 1.64 -28.56 -15.17
N ASN A 180 0.77 -28.36 -14.17
CA ASN A 180 -0.63 -27.98 -14.40
C ASN A 180 -1.06 -26.73 -13.62
N VAL A 181 -1.40 -25.67 -14.37
CA VAL A 181 -1.93 -24.38 -13.89
C VAL A 181 -3.31 -24.51 -13.21
N ILE A 182 -3.97 -25.68 -13.33
CA ILE A 182 -5.38 -25.93 -13.01
C ILE A 182 -5.56 -26.73 -11.71
N LEU A 183 -5.04 -26.28 -10.56
CA LEU A 183 -5.19 -27.05 -9.31
C LEU A 183 -5.41 -26.23 -8.02
N PHE A 184 -5.36 -24.89 -8.06
CA PHE A 184 -5.69 -24.11 -6.85
C PHE A 184 -7.18 -24.18 -6.45
N GLU A 185 -8.05 -24.63 -7.36
CA GLU A 185 -9.47 -24.85 -7.07
C GLU A 185 -9.71 -26.09 -6.19
N GLU A 186 -8.77 -27.04 -6.18
CA GLU A 186 -8.88 -28.26 -5.37
C GLU A 186 -8.52 -28.02 -3.90
N PHE A 187 -7.73 -26.99 -3.61
CA PHE A 187 -7.33 -26.67 -2.26
C PHE A 187 -8.37 -25.80 -1.55
N LYS A 188 -8.73 -26.19 -0.33
CA LYS A 188 -9.58 -25.36 0.52
C LYS A 188 -8.78 -24.13 0.97
N TRP A 189 -9.45 -22.98 1.07
CA TRP A 189 -8.84 -21.74 1.59
C TRP A 189 -8.00 -21.96 2.86
N GLY A 190 -8.53 -22.72 3.83
CA GLY A 190 -7.83 -23.01 5.08
C GLY A 190 -6.51 -23.77 4.91
N GLU A 191 -6.36 -24.57 3.85
CA GLU A 191 -5.13 -25.30 3.55
C GLU A 191 -4.06 -24.35 2.99
N LEU A 192 -4.41 -23.54 1.99
CA LEU A 192 -3.52 -22.53 1.44
C LEU A 192 -3.06 -21.53 2.51
N ARG A 193 -4.01 -21.02 3.31
CA ARG A 193 -3.75 -20.07 4.40
C ARG A 193 -2.74 -20.61 5.42
N ARG A 194 -2.91 -21.87 5.85
CA ARG A 194 -2.01 -22.50 6.83
C ARG A 194 -0.59 -22.72 6.31
N LYS A 195 -0.39 -22.77 4.99
CA LYS A 195 0.94 -22.91 4.39
C LYS A 195 1.76 -21.62 4.42
N VAL A 196 1.10 -20.46 4.40
CA VAL A 196 1.76 -19.15 4.28
C VAL A 196 1.69 -18.31 5.56
N SER A 197 0.92 -18.73 6.55
CA SER A 197 0.73 -18.01 7.81
C SER A 197 0.72 -18.96 9.01
N SER A 198 1.20 -18.47 10.15
CA SER A 198 1.19 -19.18 11.43
C SER A 198 1.01 -18.20 12.59
N GLY A 199 0.78 -18.71 13.80
CA GLY A 199 0.66 -17.91 15.01
C GLY A 199 -0.38 -16.79 14.92
N ASP A 200 -0.02 -15.59 15.37
CA ASP A 200 -0.94 -14.46 15.42
C ASP A 200 -1.29 -13.91 14.03
N LEU A 201 -0.37 -13.99 13.06
CA LEU A 201 -0.67 -13.63 11.66
C LEU A 201 -1.78 -14.52 11.09
N SER A 202 -1.73 -15.84 11.35
CA SER A 202 -2.81 -16.73 10.90
C SER A 202 -4.15 -16.41 11.57
N LYS A 203 -4.16 -15.98 12.84
CA LYS A 203 -5.39 -15.60 13.55
C LYS A 203 -5.95 -14.30 12.98
N ARG A 204 -5.11 -13.29 12.79
CA ARG A 204 -5.48 -11.97 12.24
C ARG A 204 -6.05 -12.12 10.83
N LEU A 205 -5.36 -12.87 9.97
CA LEU A 205 -5.82 -13.21 8.62
C LEU A 205 -7.16 -13.98 8.63
N GLN A 206 -7.37 -14.90 9.59
CA GLN A 206 -8.63 -15.62 9.72
C GLN A 206 -9.81 -14.71 10.09
N HIS A 207 -9.61 -13.81 11.05
CA HIS A 207 -10.66 -12.86 11.47
C HIS A 207 -11.01 -11.91 10.33
N LEU A 208 -10.00 -11.25 9.76
CA LEU A 208 -10.17 -10.35 8.62
C LEU A 208 -10.92 -11.03 7.47
N TYR A 209 -10.51 -12.24 7.07
CA TYR A 209 -11.19 -12.97 6.00
C TYR A 209 -12.66 -13.26 6.33
N ALA A 210 -12.98 -13.62 7.58
CA ALA A 210 -14.35 -13.87 8.00
C ALA A 210 -15.21 -12.60 7.96
N ASP A 211 -14.65 -11.46 8.38
CA ASP A 211 -15.32 -10.16 8.36
C ASP A 211 -15.60 -9.70 6.93
N LEU A 212 -14.62 -9.85 6.03
CA LEU A 212 -14.75 -9.56 4.61
C LEU A 212 -15.84 -10.40 3.91
N CYS A 213 -16.06 -11.64 4.37
CA CYS A 213 -17.13 -12.49 3.86
C CYS A 213 -18.55 -12.00 4.20
N ALA A 214 -18.73 -11.17 5.23
CA ALA A 214 -20.05 -10.72 5.64
C ALA A 214 -20.77 -9.91 4.54
N VAL A 215 -20.03 -9.09 3.79
CA VAL A 215 -20.56 -8.27 2.69
C VAL A 215 -20.93 -9.14 1.49
N LEU A 216 -20.09 -10.11 1.16
CA LEU A 216 -20.32 -11.03 0.03
C LEU A 216 -21.57 -11.91 0.24
N HIS A 217 -21.97 -12.11 1.50
CA HIS A 217 -23.20 -12.81 1.85
C HIS A 217 -24.37 -11.86 2.14
N ALA A 218 -24.26 -10.58 1.75
CA ALA A 218 -25.27 -9.54 1.93
C ALA A 218 -25.75 -9.40 3.39
N ARG A 219 -24.87 -9.66 4.37
CA ARG A 219 -25.21 -9.59 5.80
C ARG A 219 -24.98 -8.22 6.41
N LYS A 220 -24.27 -7.34 5.71
CA LYS A 220 -23.99 -5.96 6.11
C LYS A 220 -23.75 -5.08 4.89
N THR A 221 -23.98 -3.78 5.06
CA THR A 221 -23.48 -2.71 4.20
C THR A 221 -22.23 -2.09 4.83
N VAL A 222 -21.41 -1.44 4.03
CA VAL A 222 -20.11 -0.91 4.45
C VAL A 222 -20.08 0.61 4.30
N THR A 223 -19.63 1.31 5.35
CA THR A 223 -19.35 2.75 5.29
C THR A 223 -18.02 3.06 4.62
N LYS A 224 -17.79 4.33 4.27
CA LYS A 224 -16.50 4.80 3.77
C LYS A 224 -15.35 4.42 4.71
N GLU A 225 -15.51 4.70 5.99
CA GLU A 225 -14.49 4.45 7.01
C GLU A 225 -14.20 2.96 7.18
N GLU A 226 -15.24 2.12 7.19
CA GLU A 226 -15.09 0.66 7.29
C GLU A 226 -14.34 0.07 6.07
N ALA A 227 -14.61 0.57 4.86
CA ALA A 227 -13.89 0.16 3.66
C ALA A 227 -12.41 0.57 3.72
N ARG A 228 -12.14 1.79 4.18
CA ARG A 228 -10.77 2.30 4.36
C ARG A 228 -9.99 1.47 5.37
N GLU A 229 -10.59 1.19 6.54
CA GLU A 229 -9.97 0.40 7.60
C GLU A 229 -9.72 -1.04 7.18
N ALA A 230 -10.67 -1.67 6.50
CA ALA A 230 -10.51 -3.03 5.99
C ALA A 230 -9.42 -3.12 4.91
N PHE A 231 -9.30 -2.12 4.04
CA PHE A 231 -8.22 -2.05 3.07
C PHE A 231 -6.86 -1.88 3.75
N GLU A 232 -6.74 -0.97 4.71
CA GLU A 232 -5.50 -0.76 5.47
C GLU A 232 -5.05 -2.05 6.18
N GLU A 233 -5.97 -2.70 6.89
CA GLU A 233 -5.75 -3.98 7.56
C GLU A 233 -5.33 -5.08 6.56
N THR A 234 -5.97 -5.10 5.38
CA THR A 234 -5.62 -6.03 4.29
C THR A 234 -4.20 -5.81 3.80
N LEU A 235 -3.80 -4.56 3.55
CA LEU A 235 -2.44 -4.26 3.12
C LEU A 235 -1.42 -4.67 4.19
N GLN A 236 -1.67 -4.37 5.46
CA GLN A 236 -0.76 -4.77 6.56
C GLN A 236 -0.58 -6.28 6.64
N VAL A 237 -1.67 -7.05 6.57
CA VAL A 237 -1.61 -8.52 6.56
C VAL A 237 -0.85 -9.04 5.35
N VAL A 238 -1.12 -8.51 4.16
CA VAL A 238 -0.46 -8.90 2.91
C VAL A 238 1.04 -8.57 2.95
N GLU A 239 1.42 -7.37 3.39
CA GLU A 239 2.82 -6.98 3.56
C GLU A 239 3.54 -7.93 4.53
N GLN A 240 2.91 -8.28 5.65
CA GLN A 240 3.48 -9.22 6.61
C GLN A 240 3.62 -10.64 6.02
N LEU A 241 2.65 -11.10 5.21
CA LEU A 241 2.74 -12.37 4.47
C LEU A 241 3.92 -12.35 3.50
N TYR A 242 4.09 -11.30 2.69
CA TYR A 242 5.24 -11.19 1.78
C TYR A 242 6.56 -11.00 2.54
N MET A 243 6.60 -10.32 3.68
CA MET A 243 7.82 -10.20 4.47
C MET A 243 8.27 -11.54 5.07
N THR A 244 7.32 -12.34 5.55
CA THR A 244 7.60 -13.66 6.14
C THR A 244 7.94 -14.70 5.09
N ASN A 245 7.41 -14.58 3.87
CA ASN A 245 7.60 -15.57 2.80
C ASN A 245 8.50 -15.11 1.64
N GLY A 246 8.86 -13.83 1.56
CA GLY A 246 9.54 -13.22 0.40
C GLY A 246 11.03 -13.53 0.25
N ARG A 247 11.59 -14.41 1.08
CA ARG A 247 12.97 -14.91 0.95
C ARG A 247 13.00 -16.17 0.10
N SER A 248 12.75 -16.02 -1.19
CA SER A 248 13.15 -17.00 -2.22
C SER A 248 13.56 -16.20 -3.45
N GLY A 249 14.88 -16.17 -3.72
CA GLY A 249 15.45 -15.54 -4.92
C GLY A 249 14.92 -16.18 -6.20
N PRO A 250 15.31 -15.65 -7.38
CA PRO A 250 14.82 -16.12 -8.66
C PRO A 250 15.06 -17.63 -8.74
N GLY A 251 13.98 -18.38 -8.93
CA GLY A 251 14.06 -19.79 -9.28
C GLY A 251 15.05 -19.92 -10.43
N LYS A 252 16.06 -20.77 -10.24
CA LYS A 252 16.94 -21.18 -11.33
C LYS A 252 16.04 -21.60 -12.49
N LEU A 253 16.06 -20.81 -13.57
CA LEU A 253 15.68 -21.30 -14.88
C LEU A 253 16.60 -22.50 -15.11
N ASN A 254 16.03 -23.70 -15.04
CA ASN A 254 16.69 -24.90 -15.50
C ASN A 254 16.96 -24.71 -16.99
N SER A 255 18.14 -24.19 -17.30
CA SER A 255 18.79 -24.35 -18.59
C SER A 255 19.35 -25.76 -18.61
N THR A 256 18.50 -26.74 -18.87
CA THR A 256 18.95 -28.00 -19.44
C THR A 256 19.21 -27.76 -20.93
N VAL A 257 20.44 -27.36 -21.22
CA VAL A 257 21.09 -27.53 -22.51
C VAL A 257 22.06 -28.69 -22.34
N SER A 258 22.00 -29.63 -23.31
CA SER A 258 22.89 -30.78 -23.57
C SER A 258 22.68 -32.01 -22.65
N ASP A 259 22.57 -33.24 -23.16
CA ASP A 259 22.97 -33.82 -24.47
C ASP A 259 21.83 -34.51 -25.23
#